data_AF-A0A1Z7ZHK6-F1
#
_entry.id   AF-A0A1Z7ZHK6-F1
#
_cell.length_a   1.000
_cell.length_b   1.000
_cell.length_c   1.000
_cell.angle_alpha   90.00
_cell.angle_beta   90.00
_cell.angle_gamma   90.00
#
_symmetry.space_group_name_H-M   'P 1'
#
loop_
_entity.id
_entity.type
_entity.pdbx_description
1 polymer ?
#
loop_
_entity_poly.entity_id
_entity_poly.type
_entity_poly.pdbx_seq_one_letter_code
_entity_poly.pdbx_strand_id
1 'polypeptide(L)'
;MDVSTREKQVVFLIASGCSNKIIAKKLFVSCNTVRKHRQNIYKKLDSRNTSALIAAAIDKGVLTTIDLERLEVIKEPITLVEASSREQDILRLVVQGLAPMEMAENLGVKYSTVRKHIENIYDKYKIDNQAQLTIIARYAVA
;
A
#
# COMPACT_ATOMS: atom_id res chain seq x y z
N MET A 1 -7.74 -7.22 -19.64
CA MET A 1 -8.62 -7.95 -18.69
C MET A 1 -8.93 -7.02 -17.54
N ASP A 2 -10.19 -6.64 -17.36
CA ASP A 2 -10.57 -5.65 -16.36
C ASP A 2 -10.67 -6.25 -14.94
N VAL A 3 -10.46 -5.40 -13.95
CA VAL A 3 -10.65 -5.73 -12.53
C VAL A 3 -12.15 -5.78 -12.25
N SER A 4 -12.65 -6.94 -11.84
CA SER A 4 -14.07 -7.14 -11.54
C SER A 4 -14.51 -6.36 -10.30
N THR A 5 -15.81 -6.11 -10.15
CA THR A 5 -16.37 -5.43 -8.97
C THR A 5 -15.94 -6.08 -7.65
N ARG A 6 -15.91 -7.41 -7.58
CA ARG A 6 -15.46 -8.13 -6.38
C ARG A 6 -13.96 -7.93 -6.13
N GLU A 7 -13.15 -7.93 -7.17
CA GLU A 7 -11.72 -7.65 -7.05
C GLU A 7 -11.46 -6.19 -6.65
N LYS A 8 -12.24 -5.22 -7.14
CA LYS A 8 -12.19 -3.82 -6.68
C LYS A 8 -12.47 -3.70 -5.18
N GLN A 9 -13.49 -4.41 -4.68
CA GLN A 9 -13.76 -4.46 -3.23
C GLN A 9 -12.58 -5.05 -2.45
N VAL A 10 -11.93 -6.09 -2.97
CA VAL A 10 -10.73 -6.67 -2.34
C VAL A 10 -9.57 -5.67 -2.35
N VAL A 11 -9.32 -4.98 -3.46
CA VAL A 11 -8.29 -3.92 -3.56
C VAL A 11 -8.56 -2.82 -2.53
N PHE A 12 -9.80 -2.35 -2.43
CA PHE A 12 -10.22 -1.36 -1.44
C PHE A 12 -9.91 -1.81 -0.01
N LEU A 13 -10.29 -3.03 0.36
CA LEU A 13 -10.04 -3.52 1.72
C LEU A 13 -8.55 -3.76 2.00
N ILE A 14 -7.75 -4.10 0.98
CA ILE A 14 -6.29 -4.15 1.09
C ILE A 14 -5.73 -2.75 1.35
N ALA A 15 -6.22 -1.74 0.62
CA ALA A 15 -5.87 -0.33 0.81
C ALA A 15 -6.25 0.15 2.23
N SER A 16 -7.38 -0.31 2.78
CA SER A 16 -7.79 -0.06 4.16
C SER A 16 -6.92 -0.75 5.22
N GLY A 17 -5.97 -1.61 4.82
CA GLY A 17 -5.16 -2.38 5.77
C GLY A 17 -5.76 -3.68 6.28
N CYS A 18 -6.87 -4.15 5.69
CA CYS A 18 -7.49 -5.37 6.17
C CYS A 18 -6.65 -6.61 5.84
N SER A 19 -6.46 -7.47 6.84
CA SER A 19 -5.88 -8.81 6.62
C SER A 19 -6.83 -9.70 5.81
N ASN A 20 -6.31 -10.77 5.18
CA ASN A 20 -7.14 -11.72 4.44
C ASN A 20 -8.30 -12.30 5.27
N LYS A 21 -8.10 -12.47 6.59
CA LYS A 21 -9.15 -12.93 7.52
C LYS A 21 -10.27 -11.89 7.67
N ILE A 22 -9.92 -10.61 7.79
CA ILE A 22 -10.88 -9.51 7.92
C ILE A 22 -11.62 -9.30 6.59
N ILE A 23 -10.90 -9.35 5.46
CA ILE A 23 -11.50 -9.24 4.12
C ILE A 23 -12.52 -10.37 3.91
N ALA A 24 -12.15 -11.61 4.25
CA ALA A 24 -13.02 -12.78 4.16
C ALA A 24 -14.33 -12.57 4.94
N LYS A 25 -14.24 -12.08 6.19
CA LYS A 25 -15.40 -11.75 7.01
C LYS A 25 -16.27 -10.65 6.39
N LYS A 26 -15.67 -9.53 5.97
CA LYS A 26 -16.39 -8.37 5.39
C LYS A 26 -17.10 -8.72 4.07
N LEU A 27 -16.52 -9.60 3.26
CA LEU A 27 -17.07 -10.00 1.97
C LEU A 27 -17.91 -11.29 2.02
N PHE A 28 -18.07 -11.90 3.20
CA PHE A 28 -18.78 -13.16 3.40
C PHE A 28 -18.24 -14.31 2.51
N VAL A 29 -16.91 -14.45 2.43
CA VAL A 29 -16.21 -15.49 1.64
C VAL A 29 -15.11 -16.16 2.44
N SER A 30 -14.54 -17.25 1.92
CA SER A 30 -13.40 -17.92 2.56
C SER A 30 -12.09 -17.14 2.40
N CYS A 31 -11.13 -17.34 3.32
CA CYS A 31 -9.77 -16.80 3.17
C CYS A 31 -9.09 -17.29 1.88
N ASN A 32 -9.40 -18.50 1.43
CA ASN A 32 -8.85 -19.04 0.17
C ASN A 32 -9.43 -18.31 -1.04
N THR A 33 -10.72 -17.95 -1.01
CA THR A 33 -11.36 -17.12 -2.04
C THR A 33 -10.69 -15.75 -2.12
N VAL A 34 -10.40 -15.11 -0.97
CA VAL A 34 -9.64 -13.84 -0.94
C VAL A 34 -8.25 -14.01 -1.54
N ARG A 35 -7.51 -15.07 -1.20
CA ARG A 35 -6.20 -15.36 -1.80
C ARG A 35 -6.28 -15.51 -3.32
N LYS A 36 -7.31 -16.19 -3.83
CA LYS A 36 -7.57 -16.35 -5.26
C LYS A 36 -7.82 -14.99 -5.93
N HIS A 37 -8.69 -14.15 -5.34
CA HIS A 37 -8.91 -12.79 -5.84
C HIS A 37 -7.61 -11.99 -5.87
N ARG A 38 -6.80 -12.03 -4.80
CA ARG A 38 -5.50 -11.35 -4.76
C ARG A 38 -4.57 -11.80 -5.87
N GLN A 39 -4.43 -13.11 -6.10
CA GLN A 39 -3.62 -13.65 -7.20
C GLN A 39 -4.09 -13.15 -8.57
N ASN A 40 -5.40 -13.11 -8.80
CA ASN A 40 -5.96 -12.59 -10.05
C ASN A 40 -5.70 -11.09 -10.19
N ILE A 41 -5.83 -10.32 -9.10
CA ILE A 41 -5.54 -8.88 -9.10
C ILE A 41 -4.08 -8.63 -9.43
N TYR A 42 -3.14 -9.34 -8.78
CA TYR A 42 -1.70 -9.21 -9.07
C TYR A 42 -1.40 -9.44 -10.55
N LYS A 43 -2.02 -10.46 -11.17
CA LYS A 43 -1.87 -10.73 -12.61
C LYS A 43 -2.50 -9.64 -13.48
N LYS A 44 -3.70 -9.18 -13.15
CA LYS A 44 -4.44 -8.17 -13.95
C LYS A 44 -3.81 -6.78 -13.88
N LEU A 45 -3.24 -6.43 -12.72
CA LEU A 45 -2.59 -5.14 -12.51
C LEU A 45 -1.09 -5.16 -12.83
N ASP A 46 -0.55 -6.33 -13.18
CA ASP A 46 0.88 -6.57 -13.40
C ASP A 46 1.72 -6.09 -12.21
N SER A 47 1.36 -6.60 -11.03
CA SER A 47 1.90 -6.14 -9.76
C SER A 47 2.57 -7.28 -9.03
N ARG A 48 3.80 -7.03 -8.58
CA ARG A 48 4.64 -8.03 -7.89
C ARG A 48 4.45 -8.06 -6.37
N ASN A 49 3.96 -6.97 -5.78
CA ASN A 49 3.77 -6.82 -4.35
C ASN A 49 2.63 -5.84 -4.04
N THR A 50 2.27 -5.70 -2.75
CA THR A 50 1.16 -4.83 -2.33
C THR A 50 1.40 -3.36 -2.69
N SER A 51 2.61 -2.82 -2.53
CA SER A 51 2.91 -1.43 -2.89
C SER A 51 2.67 -1.19 -4.39
N ALA A 52 3.23 -2.03 -5.24
CA ALA A 52 3.04 -1.98 -6.70
C ALA A 52 1.56 -2.15 -7.08
N LEU A 53 0.82 -3.03 -6.38
CA LEU A 53 -0.62 -3.22 -6.59
C LEU A 53 -1.42 -1.97 -6.27
N ILE A 54 -1.13 -1.30 -5.15
CA ILE A 54 -1.83 -0.08 -4.74
C ILE A 54 -1.49 1.07 -5.67
N ALA A 55 -0.21 1.25 -6.02
CA ALA A 55 0.21 2.24 -6.99
C ALA A 55 -0.49 2.04 -8.35
N ALA A 56 -0.42 0.83 -8.91
CA ALA A 56 -1.06 0.49 -10.17
C ALA A 56 -2.59 0.61 -10.12
N ALA A 57 -3.21 0.30 -8.97
CA ALA A 57 -4.65 0.45 -8.78
C ALA A 57 -5.07 1.92 -8.80
N ILE A 58 -4.29 2.83 -8.24
CA ILE A 58 -4.53 4.28 -8.31
C ILE A 58 -4.28 4.78 -9.74
N ASP A 59 -3.16 4.40 -10.36
CA ASP A 59 -2.80 4.81 -11.73
C ASP A 59 -3.87 4.43 -12.76
N LYS A 60 -4.44 3.23 -12.61
CA LYS A 60 -5.47 2.68 -13.52
C LYS A 60 -6.89 3.06 -13.11
N GLY A 61 -7.08 3.91 -12.10
CA GLY A 61 -8.40 4.34 -11.62
C GLY A 61 -9.26 3.23 -10.99
N VAL A 62 -8.64 2.14 -10.55
CA VAL A 62 -9.29 1.05 -9.82
C VAL A 62 -9.57 1.47 -8.37
N LEU A 63 -8.67 2.26 -7.79
CA LEU A 63 -8.86 3.03 -6.57
C LEU A 63 -8.92 4.51 -6.93
N THR A 64 -9.98 5.19 -6.49
CA THR A 64 -10.16 6.63 -6.71
C THR A 64 -9.79 7.43 -5.47
N THR A 65 -9.55 8.73 -5.61
CA THR A 65 -9.34 9.66 -4.49
C THR A 65 -10.49 9.60 -3.47
N ILE A 66 -11.73 9.49 -3.94
CA ILE A 66 -12.93 9.35 -3.10
C ILE A 66 -12.87 8.06 -2.26
N ASP A 67 -12.38 6.97 -2.84
CA ASP A 67 -12.19 5.72 -2.10
C ASP A 67 -11.14 5.90 -0.99
N LEU A 68 -10.05 6.62 -1.26
CA LEU A 68 -8.96 6.85 -0.32
C LEU A 68 -9.37 7.78 0.83
N GLU A 69 -10.14 8.83 0.56
CA GLU A 69 -10.70 9.74 1.58
C GLU A 69 -11.62 8.99 2.57
N ARG A 70 -12.38 7.99 2.09
CA ARG A 70 -13.25 7.16 2.91
C ARG A 70 -12.51 6.21 3.86
N LEU A 71 -11.21 6.03 3.70
CA LEU A 71 -10.46 5.04 4.47
C LEU A 71 -10.24 5.42 5.94
N GLU A 72 -10.56 6.63 6.39
CA GLU A 72 -10.12 7.18 7.69
C GLU A 72 -8.60 7.07 7.93
N VAL A 73 -7.82 6.71 6.90
CA VAL A 73 -6.36 6.54 6.96
C VAL A 73 -5.65 7.89 6.97
N ILE A 74 -6.30 8.93 6.45
CA ILE A 74 -5.80 10.30 6.42
C ILE A 74 -6.58 11.10 7.47
N LYS A 75 -6.35 10.84 8.76
CA LYS A 75 -6.89 11.72 9.82
C LYS A 75 -6.20 13.08 9.85
N GLU A 76 -4.97 13.14 9.34
CA GLU A 76 -4.22 14.38 9.12
C GLU A 76 -3.43 14.23 7.81
N PRO A 77 -3.55 15.18 6.86
CA PRO A 77 -2.75 15.16 5.64
C PRO A 77 -1.27 15.31 6.02
N ILE A 78 -0.51 14.26 5.77
CA ILE A 78 0.93 14.25 6.03
C ILE A 78 1.59 15.19 5.03
N THR A 79 2.10 16.31 5.52
CA THR A 79 3.00 17.15 4.73
C THR A 79 4.40 16.56 4.82
N LEU A 80 5.06 16.33 3.66
CA LEU A 80 6.46 15.83 3.58
C LEU A 80 7.46 16.59 4.46
N VAL A 81 7.10 17.80 4.85
CA VAL A 81 7.91 18.76 5.61
C VAL A 81 8.36 18.19 6.97
N GLU A 82 7.61 17.24 7.54
CA GLU A 82 7.95 16.64 8.84
C GLU A 82 8.79 15.36 8.75
N ALA A 83 8.94 14.78 7.55
CA ALA A 83 9.73 13.57 7.34
C ALA A 83 11.23 13.91 7.29
N SER A 84 12.06 13.14 8.00
CA SER A 84 13.51 13.28 7.85
C SER A 84 13.96 12.94 6.43
N SER A 85 15.13 13.42 5.99
CA SER A 85 15.67 13.10 4.66
C SER A 85 15.68 11.60 4.35
N ARG A 86 16.00 10.77 5.35
CA ARG A 86 15.98 9.29 5.22
C ARG A 86 14.57 8.70 5.12
N GLU A 87 13.60 9.28 5.82
CA GLU A 87 12.19 8.87 5.68
C GLU A 87 11.66 9.26 4.30
N GLN A 88 12.03 10.43 3.78
CA GLN A 88 11.65 10.86 2.43
C GLN A 88 12.18 9.92 1.34
N ASP A 89 13.42 9.47 1.45
CA ASP A 89 14.00 8.48 0.52
C ASP A 89 13.19 7.17 0.50
N ILE A 90 12.82 6.67 1.69
CA ILE A 90 11.98 5.47 1.82
C ILE A 90 10.60 5.71 1.18
N LEU A 91 9.95 6.84 1.46
CA LEU A 91 8.64 7.18 0.90
C LEU A 91 8.69 7.21 -0.64
N ARG A 92 9.72 7.83 -1.24
CA ARG A 92 9.89 7.85 -2.71
C ARG A 92 9.99 6.45 -3.29
N LEU A 93 10.79 5.56 -2.68
CA LEU A 93 10.98 4.19 -3.17
C LEU A 93 9.72 3.32 -2.97
N VAL A 94 8.93 3.59 -1.93
CA VAL A 94 7.63 2.94 -1.73
C VAL A 94 6.67 3.26 -2.87
N VAL A 95 6.60 4.53 -3.30
CA VAL A 95 5.74 4.97 -4.43
C VAL A 95 6.11 4.24 -5.72
N GLN A 96 7.40 4.00 -5.93
CA GLN A 96 7.91 3.22 -7.07
C GLN A 96 7.63 1.71 -6.95
N GLY A 97 7.03 1.24 -5.86
CA GLY A 97 6.65 -0.14 -5.66
C GLY A 97 7.82 -1.09 -5.37
N LEU A 98 8.98 -0.55 -4.98
CA LEU A 98 10.14 -1.38 -4.62
C LEU A 98 9.82 -2.22 -3.38
N ALA A 99 10.37 -3.43 -3.34
CA ALA A 99 10.38 -4.25 -2.13
C ALA A 99 11.46 -3.74 -1.15
N PRO A 100 11.33 -3.96 0.17
CA PRO A 100 12.30 -3.45 1.14
C PRO A 100 13.74 -3.91 0.89
N MET A 101 13.93 -5.09 0.27
CA MET A 101 15.24 -5.57 -0.17
C MET A 101 15.84 -4.67 -1.26
N GLU A 102 15.06 -4.37 -2.29
CA GLU A 102 15.50 -3.52 -3.41
C GLU A 102 15.74 -2.07 -2.94
N MET A 103 14.96 -1.58 -1.97
CA MET A 103 15.20 -0.28 -1.34
C MET A 103 16.55 -0.24 -0.62
N ALA A 104 16.87 -1.31 0.11
CA ALA A 104 18.12 -1.40 0.84
C ALA A 104 19.32 -1.36 -0.13
N GLU A 105 19.22 -2.08 -1.24
CA GLU A 105 20.21 -2.03 -2.34
C GLU A 105 20.32 -0.62 -2.93
N ASN A 106 19.20 0.05 -3.25
CA ASN A 106 19.18 1.41 -3.81
C ASN A 106 19.79 2.45 -2.87
N LEU A 107 19.56 2.31 -1.56
CA LEU A 107 20.04 3.25 -0.56
C LEU A 107 21.44 2.92 -0.04
N GLY A 108 22.03 1.79 -0.45
CA GLY A 108 23.32 1.31 0.06
C GLY A 108 23.30 1.02 1.56
N VAL A 109 22.17 0.56 2.11
CA VAL A 109 21.99 0.25 3.54
C VAL A 109 21.55 -1.19 3.76
N LYS A 110 21.53 -1.64 5.01
CA LYS A 110 21.03 -2.99 5.35
C LYS A 110 19.51 -3.06 5.22
N TYR A 111 18.99 -4.22 4.82
CA TYR A 111 17.55 -4.52 4.85
C TYR A 111 16.90 -4.19 6.19
N SER A 112 17.58 -4.50 7.31
CA SER A 112 17.09 -4.20 8.66
C SER A 112 16.93 -2.70 8.91
N THR A 113 17.78 -1.87 8.31
CA THR A 113 17.70 -0.40 8.40
C THR A 113 16.45 0.12 7.69
N VAL A 114 16.19 -0.35 6.46
CA VAL A 114 14.96 -0.03 5.73
C VAL A 114 13.73 -0.44 6.52
N ARG A 115 13.72 -1.67 7.05
CA ARG A 115 12.63 -2.17 7.88
C ARG A 115 12.40 -1.27 9.10
N LYS A 116 13.47 -0.86 9.79
CA LYS A 116 13.36 0.00 10.96
C LYS A 116 12.81 1.39 10.60
N HIS A 117 13.21 1.96 9.47
CA HIS A 117 12.62 3.20 8.97
C HIS A 117 11.12 3.05 8.68
N ILE A 118 10.72 1.98 8.01
CA ILE A 118 9.30 1.69 7.74
C ILE A 118 8.51 1.55 9.04
N GLU A 119 9.03 0.82 10.04
CA GLU A 119 8.40 0.68 11.36
C GLU A 119 8.25 2.03 12.06
N ASN A 120 9.29 2.88 12.06
CA ASN A 120 9.21 4.20 12.65
C ASN A 120 8.18 5.10 11.93
N ILE A 121 8.07 4.99 10.60
CA ILE A 121 7.06 5.71 9.80
C ILE A 121 5.66 5.19 10.17
N TYR A 122 5.49 3.89 10.37
CA TYR A 122 4.21 3.33 10.85
C TYR A 122 3.79 3.94 12.17
N ASP A 123 4.69 3.96 13.15
CA ASP A 123 4.44 4.52 14.47
C ASP A 123 4.16 6.03 14.40
N LYS A 124 5.00 6.77 13.67
CA LYS A 124 4.92 8.23 13.53
C LYS A 124 3.60 8.68 12.89
N TYR A 125 3.15 7.96 11.86
CA TYR A 125 1.95 8.31 11.11
C TYR A 125 0.71 7.48 11.49
N LYS A 126 0.81 6.66 12.56
CA LYS A 126 -0.26 5.81 13.08
C LYS A 126 -0.93 4.97 11.98
N ILE A 127 -0.10 4.38 11.13
CA ILE A 127 -0.54 3.48 10.07
C ILE A 127 -0.12 2.04 10.36
N ASP A 128 -0.94 1.11 9.91
CA ASP A 128 -0.83 -0.29 10.32
C ASP A 128 -0.12 -1.16 9.28
N ASN A 129 0.11 -0.66 8.06
CA ASN A 129 0.58 -1.51 6.96
C ASN A 129 1.13 -0.77 5.74
N GLN A 130 1.75 -1.58 4.87
CA GLN A 130 2.41 -1.18 3.64
C GLN A 130 1.47 -0.53 2.61
N ALA A 131 0.19 -0.92 2.56
CA ALA A 131 -0.77 -0.35 1.61
C ALA A 131 -1.07 1.11 1.97
N GLN A 132 -1.33 1.37 3.25
CA GLN A 132 -1.52 2.72 3.78
C GLN A 132 -0.26 3.58 3.60
N LEU A 133 0.93 3.02 3.84
CA LEU A 133 2.20 3.72 3.58
C LEU A 133 2.35 4.13 2.12
N THR A 134 1.96 3.27 1.17
CA THR A 134 2.02 3.58 -0.26
C THR A 134 1.09 4.72 -0.63
N ILE A 135 -0.12 4.72 -0.08
CA ILE A 135 -1.10 5.79 -0.29
C ILE A 135 -0.55 7.12 0.24
N ILE A 136 -0.10 7.13 1.49
CA ILE A 136 0.47 8.32 2.13
C ILE A 136 1.68 8.84 1.37
N ALA A 137 2.62 7.95 1.03
CA ALA A 137 3.83 8.35 0.32
C ALA A 137 3.51 9.00 -1.03
N ARG A 138 2.44 8.55 -1.69
CA ARG A 138 2.00 9.10 -2.97
C ARG A 138 1.38 10.49 -2.84
N TYR A 139 0.64 10.76 -1.77
CA TYR A 139 0.15 12.12 -1.47
C TYR A 139 1.26 13.04 -0.99
N ALA A 140 2.24 12.50 -0.29
CA ALA A 140 3.35 13.27 0.21
C ALA A 140 4.23 13.76 -0.96
N VAL A 141 4.56 12.90 -1.94
CA VAL A 141 5.49 13.21 -3.05
C VAL A 141 4.86 14.00 -4.22
N ALA A 142 3.52 14.18 -4.23
CA ALA A 142 2.80 14.94 -5.25
C ALA A 142 2.84 16.45 -4.99
#